data_AF-A0A9E2CI13-F1
#
_entry.id   AF-A0A9E2CI13-F1
#
_cell.length_a   1.000
_cell.length_b   1.000
_cell.length_c   1.000
_cell.angle_alpha   90.00
_cell.angle_beta   90.00
_cell.angle_gamma   90.00
#
_symmetry.space_group_name_H-M   'P 1'
#
loop_
_entity.id
_entity.type
_entity.pdbx_description
1 polymer ?
#
loop_
_entity_poly.entity_id
_entity_poly.type
_entity_poly.pdbx_seq_one_letter_code
_entity_poly.pdbx_strand_id
1 'polypeptide(L)'
;MVSINSLLSALDERVMAQRVGIPHDEARMRFALRSNTVASFDEFSNIIGDYYNHHFTTCVSRGGALSHAEAAGRAKELIEQEYRRRNGDIASAYQDAHDGVNGGMRLVLDSIAEGLKTESVERYIREAFDRHVAPTDWPQKVSIIRQFITQCGQPLASSISAHEPERYAQDYRDLIRAYVTGLQRTSSIFRRL
;
A
#
# COMPACT_ATOMS: atom_id res chain seq x y z
N MET A 1 20.56 -15.40 17.80
CA MET A 1 20.45 -13.93 17.83
C MET A 1 19.65 -13.51 16.63
N VAL A 2 18.61 -12.70 16.80
CA VAL A 2 17.93 -12.13 15.66
C VAL A 2 18.88 -11.10 15.04
N SER A 3 19.14 -11.24 13.74
CA SER A 3 20.09 -10.40 13.02
C SER A 3 19.35 -9.53 12.03
N ILE A 4 19.95 -8.38 11.67
CA ILE A 4 19.48 -7.56 10.55
C ILE A 4 19.27 -8.40 9.28
N ASN A 5 20.07 -9.46 9.07
CA ASN A 5 19.96 -10.33 7.91
C ASN A 5 18.61 -11.05 7.85
N SER A 6 18.04 -11.43 9.01
CA SER A 6 16.72 -12.05 9.06
C SER A 6 15.61 -11.07 8.66
N LEU A 7 15.71 -9.81 9.12
CA LEU A 7 14.80 -8.73 8.71
C LEU A 7 14.93 -8.46 7.21
N LEU A 8 16.15 -8.28 6.70
CA LEU A 8 16.39 -8.01 5.28
C LEU A 8 15.96 -9.17 4.38
N SER A 9 16.14 -10.42 4.82
CA SER A 9 15.63 -11.58 4.07
C SER A 9 14.10 -11.59 4.00
N ALA A 10 13.41 -11.17 5.07
CA ALA A 10 11.95 -11.06 5.08
C ALA A 10 11.44 -9.91 4.19
N LEU A 11 12.25 -8.86 4.05
CA LEU A 11 12.01 -7.67 3.21
C LEU A 11 12.60 -7.78 1.81
N ASP A 12 13.13 -8.97 1.44
CA ASP A 12 13.61 -9.20 0.08
C ASP A 12 12.47 -8.98 -0.93
N GLU A 13 12.81 -8.36 -2.05
CA GLU A 13 11.84 -7.95 -3.05
C GLU A 13 11.01 -9.13 -3.58
N ARG A 14 11.64 -10.30 -3.78
CA ARG A 14 10.95 -11.49 -4.28
C ARG A 14 10.00 -12.04 -3.23
N VAL A 15 10.41 -12.01 -1.96
CA VAL A 15 9.56 -12.46 -0.85
C VAL A 15 8.34 -11.55 -0.74
N MET A 16 8.53 -10.23 -0.77
CA MET A 16 7.42 -9.28 -0.72
C MET A 16 6.51 -9.36 -1.95
N ALA A 17 7.07 -9.56 -3.15
CA ALA A 17 6.29 -9.79 -4.35
C ALA A 17 5.41 -11.04 -4.22
N GLN A 18 5.94 -12.15 -3.72
CA GLN A 18 5.17 -13.39 -3.53
C GLN A 18 4.12 -13.27 -2.42
N ARG A 19 4.44 -12.58 -1.33
CA ARG A 19 3.57 -12.49 -0.14
C ARG A 19 2.48 -11.43 -0.27
N VAL A 20 2.75 -10.36 -1.03
CA VAL A 20 1.85 -9.19 -1.14
C VAL A 20 1.59 -8.83 -2.60
N GLY A 21 2.64 -8.64 -3.40
CA GLY A 21 2.49 -8.13 -4.78
C GLY A 21 1.55 -8.96 -5.66
N ILE A 22 1.91 -10.22 -5.90
CA ILE A 22 1.20 -11.15 -6.79
C ILE A 22 -0.26 -11.34 -6.36
N PRO A 23 -0.60 -11.59 -5.07
CA PRO A 23 -1.99 -11.68 -4.66
C PRO A 23 -2.83 -10.45 -5.01
N HIS A 24 -2.27 -9.24 -4.87
CA HIS A 24 -2.97 -8.00 -5.23
C HIS A 24 -3.17 -7.88 -6.74
N ASP A 25 -2.16 -8.25 -7.53
CA ASP A 25 -2.24 -8.20 -8.99
C ASP A 25 -3.28 -9.21 -9.52
N GLU A 26 -3.31 -10.42 -8.94
CA GLU A 26 -4.34 -11.41 -9.25
C GLU A 26 -5.75 -10.95 -8.88
N ALA A 27 -5.93 -10.34 -7.71
CA ALA A 27 -7.24 -9.83 -7.28
C ALA A 27 -7.75 -8.75 -8.24
N ARG A 28 -6.87 -7.83 -8.66
CA ARG A 28 -7.16 -6.80 -9.67
C ARG A 28 -7.57 -7.42 -11.01
N MET A 29 -6.84 -8.42 -11.50
CA MET A 29 -7.15 -9.09 -12.78
C MET A 29 -8.47 -9.86 -12.76
N ARG A 30 -8.87 -10.41 -11.60
CA ARG A 30 -10.08 -11.23 -11.48
C ARG A 30 -11.38 -10.43 -11.36
N PHE A 31 -11.31 -9.13 -11.09
CA PHE A 31 -12.51 -8.31 -11.02
C PHE A 31 -13.04 -7.95 -12.41
N ALA A 32 -14.28 -8.36 -12.70
CA ALA A 32 -14.90 -8.12 -14.00
C ALA A 32 -15.58 -6.74 -14.05
N LEU A 33 -14.92 -5.76 -14.66
CA LEU A 33 -15.52 -4.46 -14.96
C LEU A 33 -16.33 -4.55 -16.26
N ARG A 34 -17.66 -4.36 -16.18
CA ARG A 34 -18.59 -4.50 -17.32
C ARG A 34 -18.55 -3.31 -18.28
N SER A 35 -18.36 -2.11 -17.74
CA SER A 35 -18.32 -0.86 -18.50
C SER A 35 -17.19 0.01 -17.96
N ASN A 36 -16.51 0.74 -18.85
CA ASN A 36 -15.54 1.74 -18.41
C ASN A 36 -16.21 3.06 -17.99
N THR A 37 -17.52 3.18 -18.17
CA THR A 37 -18.32 4.34 -17.78
C THR A 37 -19.46 4.00 -16.82
N VAL A 38 -19.92 5.00 -16.08
CA VAL A 38 -21.04 4.92 -15.14
C VAL A 38 -22.07 6.01 -15.44
N ALA A 39 -23.35 5.72 -15.27
CA ALA A 39 -24.43 6.66 -15.56
C ALA A 39 -24.77 7.59 -14.39
N SER A 40 -24.38 7.23 -13.15
CA SER A 40 -24.71 8.00 -11.95
C SER A 40 -23.68 7.85 -10.84
N PHE A 41 -23.70 8.76 -9.87
CA PHE A 41 -22.83 8.69 -8.70
C PHE A 41 -23.14 7.50 -7.78
N ASP A 42 -24.40 7.04 -7.77
CA ASP A 42 -24.79 5.84 -7.02
C ASP A 42 -24.19 4.58 -7.65
N GLU A 43 -24.27 4.47 -8.99
CA GLU A 43 -23.60 3.38 -9.72
C GLU A 43 -22.09 3.41 -9.51
N PHE A 44 -21.48 4.61 -9.60
CA PHE A 44 -20.07 4.81 -9.28
C PHE A 44 -19.73 4.31 -7.87
N SER A 45 -20.48 4.76 -6.86
CA SER A 45 -20.28 4.39 -5.46
C SER A 45 -20.43 2.88 -5.23
N ASN A 46 -21.37 2.24 -5.92
CA ASN A 46 -21.57 0.80 -5.83
C ASN A 46 -20.38 0.03 -6.41
N ILE A 47 -19.93 0.39 -7.62
CA ILE A 47 -18.83 -0.32 -8.28
C ILE A 47 -17.52 -0.18 -7.51
N ILE A 48 -17.19 1.03 -7.00
CA ILE A 48 -15.97 1.21 -6.21
C ILE A 48 -16.04 0.45 -4.87
N GLY A 49 -17.24 0.37 -4.27
CA GLY A 49 -17.48 -0.39 -3.05
C GLY A 49 -17.33 -1.89 -3.26
N ASP A 50 -17.95 -2.43 -4.31
CA ASP A 50 -17.85 -3.83 -4.71
C ASP A 50 -16.39 -4.21 -5.03
N TYR A 51 -15.69 -3.36 -5.77
CA TYR A 51 -14.28 -3.57 -6.08
C TYR A 51 -13.41 -3.58 -4.82
N TYR A 52 -13.57 -2.58 -3.96
CA TYR A 52 -12.84 -2.52 -2.69
C TYR A 52 -13.08 -3.78 -1.86
N ASN A 53 -14.34 -4.20 -1.72
CA ASN A 53 -14.68 -5.39 -0.94
C ASN A 53 -14.10 -6.67 -1.55
N HIS A 54 -14.17 -6.84 -2.87
CA HIS A 54 -13.54 -7.96 -3.57
C HIS A 54 -12.03 -8.03 -3.28
N HIS A 55 -11.33 -6.90 -3.45
CA HIS A 55 -9.89 -6.82 -3.27
C HIS A 55 -9.51 -7.01 -1.79
N PHE A 56 -10.19 -6.32 -0.88
CA PHE A 56 -9.99 -6.42 0.57
C PHE A 56 -10.21 -7.84 1.08
N THR A 57 -11.31 -8.47 0.68
CA THR A 57 -11.66 -9.84 1.09
C THR A 57 -10.58 -10.82 0.64
N THR A 58 -10.07 -10.65 -0.58
CA THR A 58 -9.08 -11.54 -1.18
C THR A 58 -7.69 -11.36 -0.56
N CYS A 59 -7.24 -10.11 -0.40
CA CYS A 59 -5.83 -9.84 -0.08
C CYS A 59 -5.57 -9.42 1.36
N VAL A 60 -6.57 -8.82 2.04
CA VAL A 60 -6.35 -8.13 3.31
C VAL A 60 -6.95 -8.90 4.49
N SER A 61 -8.22 -9.29 4.40
CA SER A 61 -8.94 -9.97 5.50
C SER A 61 -8.95 -11.50 5.38
N ARG A 62 -8.60 -12.05 4.20
CA ARG A 62 -8.62 -13.50 3.89
C ARG A 62 -10.00 -14.13 4.08
N GLY A 63 -11.03 -13.50 3.50
CA GLY A 63 -12.41 -14.01 3.49
C GLY A 63 -13.42 -13.17 4.27
N GLY A 64 -12.98 -12.15 5.03
CA GLY A 64 -13.89 -11.20 5.68
C GLY A 64 -14.31 -10.06 4.76
N ALA A 65 -15.61 -9.80 4.65
CA ALA A 65 -16.13 -8.66 3.89
C ALA A 65 -16.58 -7.52 4.81
N LEU A 66 -16.49 -6.28 4.32
CA LEU A 66 -17.10 -5.13 5.00
C LEU A 66 -18.55 -4.96 4.54
N SER A 67 -19.33 -4.19 5.29
CA SER A 67 -20.60 -3.70 4.75
C SER A 67 -20.37 -2.87 3.50
N HIS A 68 -21.36 -2.82 2.60
CA HIS A 68 -21.26 -2.04 1.37
C HIS A 68 -20.96 -0.56 1.64
N ALA A 69 -21.60 0.03 2.66
CA ALA A 69 -21.37 1.43 3.03
C ALA A 69 -19.94 1.69 3.51
N GLU A 70 -19.37 0.80 4.31
CA GLU A 70 -17.98 0.89 4.77
C GLU A 70 -17.00 0.73 3.60
N ALA A 71 -17.21 -0.28 2.74
CA ALA A 71 -16.35 -0.52 1.58
C ALA A 71 -16.34 0.67 0.62
N ALA A 72 -17.51 1.23 0.31
CA ALA A 72 -17.63 2.42 -0.52
C ALA A 72 -16.97 3.64 0.14
N GLY A 73 -17.10 3.81 1.46
CA GLY A 73 -16.43 4.87 2.22
C GLY A 73 -14.90 4.77 2.11
N ARG A 74 -14.35 3.58 2.35
CA ARG A 74 -12.90 3.31 2.22
C ARG A 74 -12.38 3.48 0.80
N ALA A 75 -13.16 3.05 -0.19
CA ALA A 75 -12.83 3.27 -1.60
C ALA A 75 -12.70 4.77 -1.92
N LYS A 76 -13.67 5.59 -1.45
CA LYS A 76 -13.65 7.05 -1.64
C LYS A 76 -12.43 7.69 -0.99
N GLU A 77 -12.06 7.27 0.23
CA GLU A 77 -10.84 7.74 0.91
C GLU A 77 -9.58 7.51 0.06
N LEU A 78 -9.42 6.31 -0.51
CA LEU A 78 -8.27 5.97 -1.36
C LEU A 78 -8.27 6.77 -2.67
N ILE A 79 -9.43 6.89 -3.31
CA ILE A 79 -9.57 7.66 -4.55
C ILE A 79 -9.24 9.14 -4.31
N GLU A 80 -9.77 9.74 -3.24
CA GLU A 80 -9.50 11.14 -2.92
C GLU A 80 -8.01 11.38 -2.66
N GLN A 81 -7.33 10.48 -1.95
CA GLN A 81 -5.90 10.60 -1.70
C GLN A 81 -5.09 10.63 -3.01
N GLU A 82 -5.46 9.81 -4.00
CA GLU A 82 -4.79 9.78 -5.29
C GLU A 82 -5.14 11.02 -6.14
N TYR A 83 -6.41 11.40 -6.21
CA TYR A 83 -6.86 12.53 -7.01
C TYR A 83 -6.37 13.88 -6.48
N ARG A 84 -6.23 14.03 -5.15
CA ARG A 84 -5.65 15.25 -4.54
C ARG A 84 -4.22 15.53 -5.01
N ARG A 85 -3.44 14.50 -5.38
CA ARG A 85 -2.10 14.67 -5.95
C ARG A 85 -2.12 15.37 -7.31
N ARG A 86 -3.29 15.43 -7.96
CA ARG A 86 -3.52 16.06 -9.26
C ARG A 86 -4.50 17.23 -9.16
N ASN A 87 -4.65 17.82 -7.97
CA ASN A 87 -5.62 18.88 -7.67
C ASN A 87 -7.09 18.50 -7.95
N GLY A 88 -7.43 17.22 -7.85
CA GLY A 88 -8.80 16.72 -7.98
C GLY A 88 -9.36 16.17 -6.67
N ASP A 89 -10.58 15.66 -6.75
CA ASP A 89 -11.35 15.09 -5.65
C ASP A 89 -12.23 13.92 -6.12
N ILE A 90 -13.14 13.45 -5.26
CA ILE A 90 -14.06 12.37 -5.61
C ILE A 90 -15.03 12.74 -6.73
N ALA A 91 -15.41 14.02 -6.86
CA ALA A 91 -16.27 14.48 -7.94
C ALA A 91 -15.53 14.45 -9.28
N SER A 92 -14.24 14.78 -9.27
CA SER A 92 -13.33 14.66 -10.43
C SER A 92 -13.21 13.20 -10.89
N ALA A 93 -13.03 12.27 -9.95
CA ALA A 93 -12.97 10.84 -10.25
C ALA A 93 -14.29 10.29 -10.81
N TYR A 94 -15.41 10.76 -10.26
CA TYR A 94 -16.73 10.45 -10.81
C TYR A 94 -16.89 10.99 -12.24
N GLN A 95 -16.44 12.22 -12.52
CA GLN A 95 -16.56 12.80 -13.85
C GLN A 95 -15.70 12.04 -14.88
N ASP A 96 -14.46 11.68 -14.54
CA ASP A 96 -13.62 10.82 -15.38
C ASP A 96 -14.33 9.50 -15.72
N ALA A 97 -14.93 8.87 -14.70
CA ALA A 97 -15.70 7.65 -14.86
C ALA A 97 -17.01 7.85 -15.64
N HIS A 98 -17.70 8.96 -15.48
CA HIS A 98 -18.96 9.23 -16.18
C HIS A 98 -18.72 9.48 -17.66
N ASP A 99 -17.76 10.34 -17.98
CA ASP A 99 -17.43 10.75 -19.35
C ASP A 99 -16.52 9.73 -20.06
N GLY A 100 -15.95 8.78 -19.31
CA GLY A 100 -15.02 7.78 -19.83
C GLY A 100 -13.65 8.33 -20.21
N VAL A 101 -13.31 9.53 -19.70
CA VAL A 101 -12.05 10.23 -19.98
C VAL A 101 -10.98 9.86 -18.97
N ASN A 102 -9.71 10.15 -19.29
CA ASN A 102 -8.57 9.90 -18.39
C ASN A 102 -8.46 8.44 -17.89
N GLY A 103 -9.01 7.48 -18.63
CA GLY A 103 -9.02 6.06 -18.25
C GLY A 103 -10.32 5.58 -17.58
N GLY A 104 -11.25 6.48 -17.26
CA GLY A 104 -12.58 6.14 -16.73
C GLY A 104 -12.55 5.26 -15.49
N MET A 105 -13.52 4.36 -15.38
CA MET A 105 -13.62 3.44 -14.23
C MET A 105 -12.38 2.59 -14.03
N ARG A 106 -11.68 2.17 -15.10
CA ARG A 106 -10.46 1.37 -14.96
C ARG A 106 -9.40 2.10 -14.14
N LEU A 107 -9.16 3.39 -14.40
CA LEU A 107 -8.17 4.15 -13.63
C LEU A 107 -8.59 4.34 -12.17
N VAL A 108 -9.89 4.55 -11.92
CA VAL A 108 -10.43 4.67 -10.56
C VAL A 108 -10.21 3.38 -9.77
N LEU A 109 -10.54 2.22 -10.35
CA LEU A 109 -10.32 0.92 -9.71
C LEU A 109 -8.83 0.61 -9.51
N ASP A 110 -7.99 0.97 -10.49
CA ASP A 110 -6.54 0.85 -10.36
C ASP A 110 -6.01 1.69 -9.19
N SER A 111 -6.57 2.86 -8.95
CA SER A 111 -6.17 3.73 -7.82
C SER A 111 -6.49 3.06 -6.47
N ILE A 112 -7.65 2.40 -6.35
CA ILE A 112 -8.00 1.61 -5.17
C ILE A 112 -7.04 0.42 -5.01
N ALA A 113 -6.73 -0.28 -6.11
CA ALA A 113 -5.84 -1.45 -6.10
C ALA A 113 -4.44 -1.10 -5.57
N GLU A 114 -3.85 -0.01 -6.07
CA GLU A 114 -2.54 0.48 -5.67
C GLU A 114 -2.53 0.99 -4.23
N GLY A 115 -3.62 1.64 -3.79
CA GLY A 115 -3.82 2.06 -2.41
C GLY A 115 -3.78 0.86 -1.46
N LEU A 116 -4.61 -0.15 -1.71
CA LEU A 116 -4.66 -1.38 -0.91
C LEU A 116 -3.34 -2.15 -0.91
N LYS A 117 -2.65 -2.19 -2.07
CA LYS A 117 -1.34 -2.83 -2.21
C LYS A 117 -0.28 -2.12 -1.38
N THR A 118 -0.27 -0.78 -1.41
CA THR A 118 0.63 0.05 -0.61
C THR A 118 0.41 -0.15 0.89
N GLU A 119 -0.85 -0.12 1.35
CA GLU A 119 -1.18 -0.38 2.75
C GLU A 119 -0.77 -1.78 3.20
N SER A 120 -0.94 -2.79 2.35
CA SER A 120 -0.58 -4.17 2.65
C SER A 120 0.93 -4.37 2.69
N VAL A 121 1.68 -3.69 1.81
CA VAL A 121 3.15 -3.64 1.86
C VAL A 121 3.62 -2.98 3.16
N GLU A 122 3.05 -1.82 3.53
CA GLU A 122 3.40 -1.13 4.79
C GLU A 122 3.15 -2.03 6.01
N ARG A 123 2.00 -2.72 6.03
CA ARG A 123 1.63 -3.65 7.09
C ARG A 123 2.59 -4.84 7.16
N TYR A 124 2.94 -5.44 6.02
CA TYR A 124 3.88 -6.56 5.97
C TYR A 124 5.27 -6.16 6.48
N ILE A 125 5.77 -4.98 6.09
CA ILE A 125 7.06 -4.47 6.58
C ILE A 125 6.99 -4.29 8.10
N ARG A 126 5.93 -3.66 8.61
CA ARG A 126 5.74 -3.48 10.07
C ARG A 126 5.74 -4.81 10.82
N GLU A 127 5.02 -5.80 10.33
CA GLU A 127 5.01 -7.15 10.89
C GLU A 127 6.40 -7.79 10.87
N ALA A 128 7.20 -7.55 9.83
CA ALA A 128 8.59 -8.01 9.78
C ALA A 128 9.46 -7.33 10.84
N PHE A 129 9.31 -6.02 11.06
CA PHE A 129 9.97 -5.32 12.18
C PHE A 129 9.53 -5.90 13.53
N ASP A 130 8.24 -6.06 13.77
CA ASP A 130 7.72 -6.59 15.05
C ASP A 130 8.18 -8.03 15.32
N ARG A 131 8.34 -8.85 14.29
CA ARG A 131 8.85 -10.22 14.40
C ARG A 131 10.35 -10.29 14.66
N HIS A 132 11.12 -9.37 14.07
CA HIS A 132 12.58 -9.46 14.06
C HIS A 132 13.28 -8.47 15.00
N VAL A 133 12.56 -7.50 15.56
CA VAL A 133 13.13 -6.52 16.48
C VAL A 133 12.50 -6.72 17.86
N ALA A 134 13.31 -7.20 18.81
CA ALA A 134 12.83 -7.44 20.17
C ALA A 134 12.38 -6.11 20.81
N PRO A 135 11.13 -6.01 21.31
CA PRO A 135 10.60 -4.76 21.84
C PRO A 135 11.28 -4.33 23.15
N THR A 136 11.86 -5.28 23.89
CA THR A 136 12.43 -5.06 25.23
C THR A 136 13.96 -4.88 25.24
N ASP A 137 14.64 -5.09 24.10
CA ASP A 137 16.10 -4.95 24.00
C ASP A 137 16.46 -3.67 23.23
N TRP A 138 16.53 -2.56 23.97
CA TRP A 138 16.79 -1.24 23.39
C TRP A 138 18.13 -1.15 22.63
N PRO A 139 19.27 -1.60 23.17
CA PRO A 139 20.54 -1.59 22.44
C PRO A 139 20.51 -2.40 21.13
N GLN A 140 19.93 -3.60 21.14
CA GLN A 140 19.79 -4.40 19.92
C GLN A 140 18.90 -3.70 18.90
N LYS A 141 17.78 -3.15 19.35
CA LYS A 141 16.82 -2.44 18.53
C LYS A 141 17.44 -1.23 17.82
N VAL A 142 18.15 -0.37 18.55
CA VAL A 142 18.90 0.76 17.95
C VAL A 142 19.96 0.25 16.96
N SER A 143 20.66 -0.84 17.28
CA SER A 143 21.66 -1.45 16.40
C SER A 143 21.05 -1.95 15.08
N ILE A 144 19.90 -2.64 15.13
CA ILE A 144 19.19 -3.11 13.94
C ILE A 144 18.74 -1.93 13.07
N ILE A 145 18.15 -0.90 13.69
CA ILE A 145 17.70 0.30 12.96
C ILE A 145 18.85 1.02 12.28
N ARG A 146 19.97 1.20 12.97
CA ARG A 146 21.18 1.80 12.40
C ARG A 146 21.65 1.01 11.16
N GLN A 147 21.73 -0.31 11.29
CA GLN A 147 22.13 -1.19 10.18
C GLN A 147 21.13 -1.14 9.02
N PHE A 148 19.82 -1.11 9.31
CA PHE A 148 18.78 -0.98 8.29
C PHE A 148 18.91 0.33 7.51
N ILE A 149 19.08 1.48 8.19
CA ILE A 149 19.26 2.77 7.53
C ILE A 149 20.51 2.76 6.64
N THR A 150 21.62 2.18 7.11
CA THR A 150 22.85 2.07 6.30
C THR A 150 22.66 1.21 5.06
N GLN A 151 22.00 0.06 5.18
CA GLN A 151 21.87 -0.90 4.07
C GLN A 151 20.77 -0.53 3.08
N CYS A 152 19.69 0.11 3.54
CA CYS A 152 18.56 0.55 2.71
C CYS A 152 18.62 2.06 2.36
N GLY A 153 19.74 2.73 2.63
CA GLY A 153 19.85 4.19 2.63
C GLY A 153 19.53 4.90 1.31
N GLN A 154 19.81 4.30 0.15
CA GLN A 154 19.54 4.91 -1.15
C GLN A 154 18.04 5.23 -1.38
N PRO A 155 17.10 4.29 -1.15
CA PRO A 155 15.66 4.58 -1.18
C PRO A 155 15.12 5.42 -0.01
N LEU A 156 15.86 5.60 1.10
CA LEU A 156 15.41 6.32 2.31
C LEU A 156 15.82 7.81 2.37
N ALA A 157 16.79 8.23 1.55
CA ALA A 157 17.69 9.34 1.83
C ALA A 157 17.05 10.73 1.99
N SER A 158 15.86 11.00 1.44
CA SER A 158 15.29 12.36 1.46
C SER A 158 14.50 12.71 2.72
N SER A 159 14.17 11.75 3.59
CA SER A 159 13.28 11.99 4.75
C SER A 159 13.74 11.38 6.08
N ILE A 160 14.83 10.60 6.06
CA ILE A 160 15.33 9.88 7.23
C ILE A 160 16.70 10.39 7.66
N SER A 161 16.84 10.76 8.93
CA SER A 161 18.11 11.14 9.52
C SER A 161 18.92 9.90 9.92
N ALA A 162 20.02 9.63 9.23
CA ALA A 162 20.93 8.55 9.59
C ALA A 162 21.65 8.78 10.93
N HIS A 163 21.62 10.00 11.46
CA HIS A 163 22.28 10.39 12.70
C HIS A 163 21.45 10.17 13.96
N GLU A 164 20.15 9.86 13.82
CA GLU A 164 19.22 9.68 14.96
C GLU A 164 18.47 8.33 14.89
N PRO A 165 19.17 7.17 14.86
CA PRO A 165 18.51 5.86 14.82
C PRO A 165 17.65 5.57 16.06
N GLU A 166 17.92 6.21 17.19
CA GLU A 166 17.14 6.10 18.43
C GLU A 166 15.70 6.59 18.24
N ARG A 167 15.49 7.65 17.44
CA ARG A 167 14.15 8.16 17.11
C ARG A 167 13.32 7.09 16.42
N TYR A 168 13.90 6.46 15.40
CA TYR A 168 13.21 5.42 14.62
C TYR A 168 13.13 4.09 15.38
N ALA A 169 14.04 3.83 16.31
CA ALA A 169 13.89 2.74 17.25
C ALA A 169 12.64 2.95 18.10
N GLN A 170 12.43 4.13 18.68
CA GLN A 170 11.23 4.36 19.49
C GLN A 170 9.94 4.13 18.71
N ASP A 171 9.90 4.58 17.45
CA ASP A 171 8.75 4.41 16.56
C ASP A 171 9.17 4.23 15.09
N TYR A 172 8.92 3.04 14.55
CA TYR A 172 9.30 2.69 13.18
C TYR A 172 8.41 3.34 12.11
N ARG A 173 7.28 3.96 12.48
CA ARG A 173 6.26 4.41 11.50
C ARG A 173 6.84 5.30 10.41
N ASP A 174 7.63 6.31 10.79
CA ASP A 174 8.25 7.23 9.83
C ASP A 174 9.28 6.51 8.94
N LEU A 175 10.08 5.61 9.52
CA LEU A 175 11.08 4.83 8.80
C LEU A 175 10.44 3.89 7.77
N ILE A 176 9.39 3.19 8.16
CA ILE A 176 8.65 2.27 7.29
C ILE A 176 7.99 3.06 6.15
N ARG A 177 7.34 4.19 6.43
CA ARG A 177 6.73 5.04 5.39
C ARG A 177 7.75 5.54 4.38
N ALA A 178 8.90 6.00 4.85
CA ALA A 178 10.00 6.41 3.98
C ALA A 178 10.49 5.25 3.11
N TYR A 179 10.62 4.06 3.70
CA TYR A 179 11.03 2.86 2.97
C TYR A 179 10.03 2.46 1.88
N VAL A 180 8.74 2.41 2.21
CA VAL A 180 7.66 2.13 1.25
C VAL A 180 7.66 3.14 0.11
N THR A 181 7.80 4.43 0.42
CA THR A 181 7.90 5.50 -0.59
C THR A 181 9.10 5.28 -1.52
N GLY A 182 10.24 4.88 -0.97
CA GLY A 182 11.43 4.52 -1.75
C GLY A 182 11.22 3.30 -2.64
N LEU A 183 10.52 2.27 -2.13
CA LEU A 183 10.17 1.07 -2.89
C LEU A 183 9.20 1.40 -4.04
N GLN A 184 8.20 2.26 -3.83
CA GLN A 184 7.27 2.67 -4.90
C GLN A 184 7.98 3.29 -6.11
N ARG A 185 9.16 3.92 -5.91
CA ARG A 185 9.95 4.53 -6.99
C ARG A 185 10.85 3.54 -7.73
N THR A 186 11.28 2.47 -7.06
CA THR A 186 12.40 1.64 -7.54
C THR A 186 12.04 0.17 -7.73
N SER A 187 11.09 -0.36 -6.95
CA SER A 187 10.77 -1.77 -6.87
C SER A 187 9.77 -2.20 -7.95
N SER A 188 10.00 -3.41 -8.48
CA SER A 188 9.10 -4.15 -9.33
C SER A 188 7.78 -4.54 -8.65
N ILE A 189 7.74 -4.61 -7.31
CA ILE A 189 6.52 -4.93 -6.56
C ILE A 189 5.39 -3.95 -6.90
N PHE A 190 5.71 -2.68 -7.14
CA PHE A 190 4.74 -1.63 -7.48
C PHE A 190 4.62 -1.38 -8.98
N ARG A 191 5.34 -2.11 -9.84
CA ARG A 191 5.16 -1.96 -11.29
C ARG A 191 3.84 -2.59 -11.67
N ARG A 192 3.03 -1.82 -12.40
CA ARG A 192 1.80 -2.31 -13.02
C ARG A 192 2.16 -3.34 -14.08
N LEU A 193 1.70 -4.58 -13.90
CA LEU A 193 1.56 -5.56 -14.96
C LEU A 193 0.34 -5.22 -15.82
#